data_AF-A0A6M3KTG0-F1
#
_entry.id   AF-A0A6M3KTG0-F1
#
_cell.length_a   1.000
_cell.length_b   1.000
_cell.length_c   1.000
_cell.angle_alpha   90.00
_cell.angle_beta   90.00
_cell.angle_gamma   90.00
#
_symmetry.space_group_name_H-M   'P 1'
#
loop_
_entity.id
_entity.type
_entity.pdbx_description
1 polymer ?
#
loop_
_entity_poly.entity_id
_entity_poly.type
_entity_poly.pdbx_seq_one_letter_code
_entity_poly.pdbx_strand_id
1 'polypeptide(L)'
;MKKITLMFLIVLLLGCTDGGIGDPFNVCDDCNDSISDYVEINGLPDDVETFEADNYWSVTYWYWCKGVSRTWVQTSCDCDQSTYTFNPICF
;
A
#
# COMPACT_ATOMS: atom_id res chain seq x y z
N MET A 1 14.18 -42.32 -37.79
CA MET A 1 13.05 -42.53 -36.85
C MET A 1 13.55 -42.34 -35.43
N LYS A 2 13.04 -41.34 -34.71
CA LYS A 2 12.97 -41.27 -33.24
C LYS A 2 12.01 -40.12 -32.93
N LYS A 3 10.80 -40.48 -32.46
CA LYS A 3 9.75 -39.56 -32.03
C LYS A 3 10.12 -39.11 -30.61
N ILE A 4 10.21 -37.80 -30.38
CA ILE A 4 10.41 -37.23 -29.05
C ILE A 4 9.04 -36.81 -28.52
N THR A 5 8.78 -37.32 -27.32
CA THR A 5 7.52 -37.38 -26.58
C THR A 5 7.04 -36.01 -26.08
N LEU A 6 5.71 -35.91 -25.96
CA LEU A 6 4.90 -34.77 -25.53
C LEU A 6 5.24 -34.15 -24.17
N MET A 7 4.89 -32.85 -24.08
CA MET A 7 4.31 -32.10 -22.95
C MET A 7 5.16 -31.92 -21.68
N PHE A 8 5.37 -30.66 -21.28
CA PHE A 8 4.90 -30.09 -20.00
C PHE A 8 5.38 -28.62 -19.83
N LEU A 9 4.68 -27.85 -18.98
CA LEU A 9 4.83 -26.42 -18.61
C LEU A 9 4.30 -25.44 -19.68
N ILE A 10 3.06 -24.95 -19.67
CA ILE A 10 2.36 -24.23 -18.59
C ILE A 10 3.32 -23.34 -17.80
N VAL A 11 3.66 -22.21 -18.42
CA VAL A 11 4.51 -21.16 -17.83
C VAL A 11 3.61 -19.96 -17.55
N LEU A 12 3.48 -19.66 -16.25
CA LEU A 12 3.13 -18.37 -15.63
C LEU A 12 1.66 -17.88 -15.67
N LEU A 13 0.81 -18.60 -14.94
CA LEU A 13 -0.35 -18.03 -14.23
C LEU A 13 -0.05 -18.06 -12.73
N LEU A 14 0.71 -17.09 -12.22
CA LEU A 14 0.94 -16.92 -10.78
C LEU A 14 1.11 -15.42 -10.48
N GLY A 15 0.11 -14.85 -9.80
CA GLY A 15 0.24 -13.54 -9.17
C GLY A 15 -1.01 -12.69 -9.01
N CYS A 16 -2.16 -13.28 -8.66
CA CYS A 16 -3.19 -12.56 -7.90
C CYS A 16 -3.63 -13.50 -6.76
N THR A 17 -2.86 -13.51 -5.69
CA THR A 17 -3.22 -14.15 -4.42
C THR A 17 -4.09 -13.20 -3.61
N ASP A 18 -5.13 -13.80 -3.00
CA ASP A 18 -5.95 -13.27 -1.90
C ASP A 18 -6.78 -12.01 -2.15
N GLY A 19 -7.89 -12.18 -2.88
CA GLY A 19 -9.11 -11.44 -2.55
C GLY A 19 -9.64 -11.96 -1.22
N GLY A 20 -9.30 -11.26 -0.14
CA GLY A 20 -9.79 -11.55 1.21
C GLY A 20 -11.30 -11.71 1.21
N ILE A 21 -11.78 -12.84 1.74
CA ILE A 21 -13.19 -13.03 2.08
C ILE A 21 -13.45 -12.12 3.29
N GLY A 22 -13.83 -10.86 3.01
CA GLY A 22 -14.28 -9.92 4.01
C GLY A 22 -15.64 -10.35 4.57
N ASP A 23 -15.68 -10.56 5.88
CA ASP A 23 -16.90 -10.76 6.65
C ASP A 23 -17.83 -9.54 6.41
N PRO A 24 -19.06 -9.72 5.89
CA PRO A 24 -19.91 -8.62 5.42
C PRO A 24 -20.45 -7.69 6.52
N PHE A 25 -20.00 -7.84 7.78
CA PHE A 25 -20.56 -7.17 8.94
C PHE A 25 -19.53 -6.53 9.88
N ASN A 26 -18.38 -6.05 9.37
CA ASN A 26 -17.55 -5.01 10.03
C ASN A 26 -16.35 -4.60 9.16
N VAL A 27 -16.61 -3.99 8.00
CA VAL A 27 -15.52 -3.39 7.21
C VAL A 27 -15.41 -1.93 7.64
N CYS A 28 -14.70 -1.69 8.74
CA CYS A 28 -14.12 -0.36 8.95
C CYS A 28 -12.97 -0.26 7.95
N ASP A 29 -12.98 0.75 7.09
CA ASP A 29 -11.91 0.99 6.13
C ASP A 29 -10.65 1.36 6.93
N ASP A 30 -9.75 0.39 7.04
CA ASP A 30 -8.42 0.60 7.61
C ASP A 30 -7.57 1.32 6.55
N CYS A 31 -6.91 2.40 6.95
CA CYS A 31 -5.96 3.10 6.10
C CYS A 31 -4.87 2.19 5.49
N ASN A 32 -4.65 1.01 6.04
CA ASN A 32 -3.66 0.03 5.57
C ASN A 32 -3.75 -0.30 4.07
N ASP A 33 -4.95 -0.50 3.52
CA ASP A 33 -5.10 -0.81 2.09
C ASP A 33 -4.66 0.39 1.23
N SER A 34 -5.10 1.60 1.60
CA SER A 34 -4.71 2.83 0.89
C SER A 34 -3.21 3.12 1.00
N ILE A 35 -2.61 2.83 2.15
CA ILE A 35 -1.17 2.97 2.37
C ILE A 35 -0.41 1.96 1.50
N SER A 36 -0.85 0.70 1.50
CA SER A 36 -0.23 -0.37 0.70
C SER A 36 -0.25 -0.03 -0.79
N ASP A 37 -1.41 0.35 -1.33
CA ASP A 37 -1.55 0.78 -2.73
C ASP A 37 -0.63 1.97 -3.06
N TYR A 38 -0.53 2.93 -2.15
CA TYR A 38 0.32 4.10 -2.37
C TYR A 38 1.80 3.75 -2.39
N VAL A 39 2.25 2.85 -1.52
CA VAL A 39 3.62 2.34 -1.49
C VAL A 39 3.92 1.48 -2.72
N GLU A 40 2.98 0.67 -3.19
CA GLU A 40 3.16 -0.11 -4.41
C GLU A 40 3.41 0.81 -5.62
N ILE A 41 2.66 1.91 -5.72
CA ILE A 41 2.77 2.88 -6.82
C ILE A 41 4.01 3.78 -6.67
N ASN A 42 4.31 4.25 -5.47
CA ASN A 42 5.34 5.27 -5.23
C ASN A 42 6.67 4.69 -4.73
N GLY A 43 6.74 3.39 -4.47
CA GLY A 43 7.85 2.80 -3.75
C GLY A 43 7.84 3.14 -2.26
N LEU A 44 8.89 2.69 -1.57
CA LEU A 44 9.07 2.94 -0.15
C LEU A 44 9.30 4.44 0.13
N PRO A 45 8.75 4.98 1.23
CA PRO A 45 9.03 6.33 1.65
C PRO A 45 10.48 6.49 2.13
N ASP A 46 10.96 7.73 2.10
CA ASP A 46 12.27 8.09 2.63
C ASP A 46 12.23 8.22 4.17
N ASP A 47 11.11 8.69 4.73
CA ASP A 47 10.88 8.81 6.16
C ASP A 47 9.40 8.56 6.51
N VAL A 48 9.15 8.11 7.74
CA VAL A 48 7.82 7.75 8.25
C VAL A 48 7.62 8.33 9.64
N GLU A 49 6.64 9.22 9.79
CA GLU A 49 6.23 9.78 11.07
C GLU A 49 4.89 9.19 11.50
N THR A 50 4.82 8.64 12.70
CA THR A 50 3.58 8.08 13.27
C THR A 50 3.17 8.84 14.52
N PHE A 51 1.86 8.95 14.72
CA PHE A 51 1.28 9.48 15.95
C PHE A 51 0.04 8.69 16.33
N GLU A 52 -0.09 8.33 17.61
CA GLU A 52 -1.19 7.55 18.15
C GLU A 52 -1.65 8.14 19.49
N ALA A 53 -2.95 8.38 19.62
CA ALA A 53 -3.58 8.86 20.86
C ALA A 53 -5.04 8.40 20.93
N ASP A 54 -5.41 7.68 22.00
CA ASP A 54 -6.76 7.14 22.21
C ASP A 54 -7.31 6.39 20.97
N ASN A 55 -8.34 6.96 20.31
CA ASN A 55 -8.98 6.41 19.10
C ASN A 55 -8.51 7.11 17.82
N TYR A 56 -7.41 7.86 17.89
CA TYR A 56 -6.79 8.57 16.79
C TYR A 56 -5.44 7.95 16.48
N TRP A 57 -5.23 7.58 15.23
CA TRP A 57 -3.94 7.18 14.71
C TRP A 57 -3.65 7.95 13.43
N SER A 58 -2.40 8.31 13.20
CA SER A 58 -1.98 8.90 11.94
C SER A 58 -0.58 8.45 11.55
N VAL A 59 -0.34 8.38 10.25
CA VAL A 59 0.97 8.13 9.68
C VAL A 59 1.22 9.08 8.52
N THR A 60 2.42 9.66 8.47
CA THR A 60 2.88 10.50 7.36
C THR A 60 4.09 9.86 6.71
N TYR A 61 3.97 9.59 5.41
CA TYR A 61 5.06 9.12 4.58
C TYR A 61 5.67 10.28 3.82
N TRP A 62 6.97 10.45 3.97
CA TRP A 62 7.75 11.50 3.32
C TRP A 62 8.55 10.93 2.15
N TYR A 63 8.38 11.53 0.98
CA TYR A 63 9.17 11.26 -0.21
C TYR A 63 9.95 12.53 -0.57
N TRP A 64 11.02 12.78 0.17
CA TRP A 64 11.81 14.02 0.11
C TRP A 64 12.30 14.32 -1.30
N CYS A 65 12.84 13.31 -2.00
CA CYS A 65 13.31 13.47 -3.37
C CYS A 65 12.20 13.66 -4.41
N LYS A 66 10.95 13.31 -4.06
CA LYS A 66 9.78 13.55 -4.91
C LYS A 66 9.07 14.86 -4.56
N GLY A 67 9.44 15.51 -3.46
CA GLY A 67 8.79 16.74 -3.01
C GLY A 67 7.34 16.52 -2.58
N VAL A 68 7.02 15.35 -2.00
CA VAL A 68 5.67 15.02 -1.58
C VAL A 68 5.67 14.29 -0.24
N SER A 69 4.68 14.57 0.58
CA SER A 69 4.29 13.73 1.70
C SER A 69 2.81 13.41 1.64
N ARG A 70 2.45 12.27 2.22
CA ARG A 70 1.06 11.83 2.35
C ARG A 70 0.80 11.38 3.76
N THR A 71 -0.27 11.91 4.35
CA THR A 71 -0.71 11.60 5.70
C THR A 71 -2.03 10.85 5.64
N TRP A 72 -2.12 9.75 6.36
CA TRP A 72 -3.36 9.02 6.64
C TRP A 72 -3.71 9.19 8.11
N VAL A 73 -5.00 9.34 8.37
CA VAL A 73 -5.56 9.52 9.71
C VAL A 73 -6.69 8.52 9.87
N GLN A 74 -6.56 7.60 10.84
CA GLN A 74 -7.61 6.69 11.24
C GLN A 74 -8.31 7.26 12.47
N THR A 75 -9.62 7.48 12.37
CA THR A 75 -10.48 7.77 13.53
C THR A 75 -11.62 6.77 13.59
N SER A 76 -11.54 5.82 14.52
CA SER A 76 -12.50 4.70 14.62
C SER A 76 -12.64 3.92 13.31
N CYS A 77 -13.57 4.28 12.44
CA CYS A 77 -13.82 3.59 11.16
C CYS A 77 -13.67 4.49 9.93
N ASP A 78 -13.20 5.72 10.10
CA ASP A 78 -12.91 6.63 8.98
C ASP A 78 -11.41 6.68 8.74
N CYS A 79 -11.02 6.57 7.46
CA CYS A 79 -9.66 6.83 6.99
C CYS A 79 -9.63 8.10 6.14
N ASP A 80 -9.11 9.19 6.71
CA ASP A 80 -8.87 10.44 6.00
C ASP A 80 -7.44 10.49 5.47
N GLN A 81 -7.27 11.12 4.31
CA GLN A 81 -5.96 11.28 3.70
C GLN A 81 -5.72 12.71 3.21
N SER A 82 -4.49 13.17 3.36
CA SER A 82 -4.06 14.47 2.86
C SER A 82 -2.67 14.37 2.22
N THR A 83 -2.46 15.17 1.19
CA THR A 83 -1.19 15.23 0.47
C THR A 83 -0.62 16.62 0.58
N TYR A 84 0.66 16.73 0.89
CA TYR A 84 1.39 17.98 0.89
C TYR A 84 2.55 17.92 -0.11
N THR A 85 2.76 18.98 -0.88
CA THR A 85 3.86 19.06 -1.85
C THR A 85 4.82 20.18 -1.48
N PHE A 86 6.09 19.96 -1.73
CA PHE A 86 7.19 20.86 -1.38
C PHE A 86 8.32 20.74 -2.40
N ASN A 87 9.29 21.66 -2.35
CA ASN A 87 10.47 21.59 -3.21
C ASN A 87 11.29 20.34 -2.85
N PRO A 88 11.60 19.44 -3.81
CA PRO A 88 12.35 18.23 -3.53
C PRO A 88 13.68 18.49 -2.81
N ILE A 89 13.97 17.68 -1.81
CA ILE A 89 15.21 17.72 -1.04
C ILE A 89 15.84 16.34 -1.14
N CYS A 90 16.93 16.23 -1.91
CA CYS A 90 17.72 15.01 -1.98
C CYS A 90 19.03 15.25 -1.22
N PHE A 91 19.30 14.41 -0.23
CA PHE A 91 20.51 14.44 0.58
C PHE A 91 21.51 13.38 0.13
#